data_AF-A0A9D6XQL3-F1
#
_entry.id   AF-A0A9D6XQL3-F1
#
_cell.length_a   1.000
_cell.length_b   1.000
_cell.length_c   1.000
_cell.angle_alpha   90.00
_cell.angle_beta   90.00
_cell.angle_gamma   90.00
#
_symmetry.space_group_name_H-M   'P 1'
#
loop_
_entity.id
_entity.type
_entity.pdbx_description
1 polymer ?
#
loop_
_entity_poly.entity_id
_entity_poly.type
_entity_poly.pdbx_seq_one_letter_code
_entity_poly.pdbx_strand_id
1 'polypeptide(L)'
;MYKEAIEIFRRTPDSPSKLAHEGNCYARAGNKAEAQKAIRKLVERSAKDRVGTYGVAFVYVGLGEKDRAFDWLEKAYKVHDKGLVFIKTDPALDPLRSDPRFQDLLRRMNFPL
;
A
#
# COMPACT_ATOMS: atom_id res chain seq x y z
N MET A 1 -12.08 -12.82 -10.66
CA MET A 1 -11.69 -12.17 -9.39
C MET A 1 -11.11 -10.77 -9.59
N TYR A 2 -9.87 -10.56 -10.05
CA TYR A 2 -9.34 -9.16 -10.13
C TYR A 2 -10.00 -8.24 -11.17
N LYS A 3 -10.49 -8.79 -12.30
CA LYS A 3 -11.13 -7.99 -13.37
C LYS A 3 -12.40 -7.26 -12.90
N GLU A 4 -13.25 -7.92 -12.11
CA GLU A 4 -14.48 -7.33 -11.56
C GLU A 4 -14.16 -6.24 -10.52
N ALA A 5 -13.18 -6.50 -9.65
CA ALA A 5 -12.72 -5.50 -8.67
C ALA A 5 -12.18 -4.23 -9.35
N ILE A 6 -11.40 -4.39 -10.43
CA ILE A 6 -10.90 -3.28 -11.23
C ILE A 6 -12.07 -2.45 -11.79
N GLU A 7 -13.09 -3.08 -12.36
CA GLU A 7 -14.23 -2.37 -12.94
C GLU A 7 -15.02 -1.59 -11.89
N ILE A 8 -15.20 -2.15 -10.70
CA ILE A 8 -15.83 -1.45 -9.57
C ILE A 8 -15.00 -0.20 -9.21
N PHE A 9 -13.67 -0.33 -9.07
CA PHE A 9 -12.82 0.81 -8.72
C PHE A 9 -12.83 1.92 -9.79
N ARG A 10 -12.95 1.58 -11.07
CA ARG A 10 -13.06 2.60 -12.14
C ARG A 10 -14.27 3.51 -11.98
N ARG A 11 -15.34 3.03 -11.35
CA ARG A 11 -16.60 3.77 -11.13
C ARG A 11 -16.66 4.49 -9.78
N THR A 12 -15.72 4.23 -8.89
CA THR A 12 -15.65 4.84 -7.55
C THR A 12 -14.94 6.19 -7.60
N PRO A 13 -15.42 7.23 -6.86
CA PRO A 13 -14.76 8.52 -6.75
C PRO A 13 -13.28 8.40 -6.33
N ASP A 14 -12.46 9.31 -6.86
CA ASP A 14 -11.02 9.30 -6.64
C ASP A 14 -10.67 9.57 -5.16
N SER A 15 -9.90 8.67 -4.55
CA SER A 15 -9.38 8.79 -3.19
C SER A 15 -8.08 8.00 -3.06
N PRO A 16 -7.20 8.33 -2.09
CA PRO A 16 -5.97 7.57 -1.87
C PRO A 16 -6.23 6.08 -1.64
N SER A 17 -7.25 5.74 -0.83
CA SER A 17 -7.63 4.35 -0.60
C SER A 17 -8.06 3.66 -1.89
N LYS A 18 -8.90 4.31 -2.71
CA LYS A 18 -9.35 3.77 -3.99
C LYS A 18 -8.17 3.50 -4.95
N LEU A 19 -7.25 4.45 -5.07
CA LEU A 19 -6.03 4.30 -5.90
C LEU A 19 -5.12 3.15 -5.40
N ALA A 20 -4.98 2.99 -4.09
CA ALA A 20 -4.18 1.91 -3.52
C ALA A 20 -4.77 0.53 -3.81
N HIS A 21 -6.08 0.35 -3.61
CA HIS A 21 -6.76 -0.92 -3.86
C HIS A 21 -6.79 -1.27 -5.36
N GLU A 22 -7.08 -0.29 -6.21
CA GLU A 22 -7.01 -0.46 -7.67
C GLU A 22 -5.59 -0.83 -8.12
N GLY A 23 -4.57 -0.11 -7.64
CA GLY A 23 -3.16 -0.38 -7.96
C GLY A 23 -2.70 -1.77 -7.53
N ASN A 24 -3.09 -2.22 -6.33
CA ASN A 24 -2.75 -3.54 -5.84
C ASN A 24 -3.46 -4.66 -6.63
N CYS A 25 -4.73 -4.43 -7.02
CA CYS A 25 -5.44 -5.35 -7.91
C CYS A 25 -4.72 -5.49 -9.25
N TYR A 26 -4.29 -4.38 -9.85
CA TYR A 26 -3.49 -4.41 -11.07
C TYR A 26 -2.15 -5.12 -10.88
N ALA A 27 -1.45 -4.86 -9.77
CA ALA A 27 -0.19 -5.49 -9.45
C ALA A 27 -0.32 -7.02 -9.35
N ARG A 28 -1.32 -7.50 -8.60
CA ARG A 28 -1.60 -8.93 -8.42
C ARG A 28 -2.14 -9.61 -9.68
N ALA A 29 -2.77 -8.83 -10.58
CA ALA A 29 -3.17 -9.31 -11.90
C ALA A 29 -2.00 -9.33 -12.92
N GLY A 30 -0.78 -8.99 -12.52
CA GLY A 30 0.39 -8.92 -13.40
C GLY A 30 0.45 -7.67 -14.28
N ASN A 31 -0.50 -6.74 -14.14
CA ASN A 31 -0.50 -5.49 -14.89
C ASN A 31 0.37 -4.43 -14.20
N LYS A 32 1.69 -4.61 -14.36
CA LYS A 32 2.69 -3.72 -13.75
C LYS A 32 2.55 -2.26 -14.21
N ALA A 33 2.12 -2.02 -15.44
CA ALA A 33 2.00 -0.67 -15.99
C ALA A 33 0.92 0.15 -15.25
N GLU A 34 -0.26 -0.44 -15.02
CA GLU A 34 -1.34 0.23 -14.29
C GLU A 34 -1.04 0.36 -12.79
N ALA A 35 -0.40 -0.65 -12.19
CA ALA A 35 0.08 -0.56 -10.81
C ALA A 35 1.06 0.61 -10.62
N GLN A 36 1.99 0.80 -11.56
CA GLN A 36 2.94 1.91 -11.55
C GLN A 36 2.26 3.27 -11.77
N LYS A 37 1.18 3.34 -12.56
CA LYS A 37 0.35 4.56 -12.68
C LYS A 37 -0.31 4.91 -11.34
N ALA A 38 -0.85 3.92 -10.63
CA ALA A 38 -1.44 4.12 -9.31
C ALA A 38 -0.40 4.61 -8.30
N ILE A 39 0.80 4.01 -8.29
CA ILE A 39 1.93 4.47 -7.46
C ILE A 39 2.23 5.94 -7.73
N ARG A 40 2.40 6.35 -8.99
CA ARG A 40 2.70 7.76 -9.31
C ARG A 40 1.67 8.74 -8.75
N LYS A 41 0.38 8.45 -8.95
CA LYS A 41 -0.71 9.28 -8.41
C LYS A 41 -0.71 9.34 -6.89
N LEU A 42 -0.42 8.21 -6.22
CA LEU A 42 -0.33 8.16 -4.76
C LEU A 42 0.89 8.92 -4.25
N VAL A 43 2.03 8.86 -4.94
CA VAL A 43 3.25 9.62 -4.61
C VAL A 43 3.00 11.12 -4.76
N GLU A 44 2.37 11.55 -5.84
CA GLU A 44 1.99 12.96 -6.06
C GLU A 44 1.08 13.47 -4.93
N ARG A 45 0.07 12.69 -4.53
CA ARG A 45 -0.81 13.01 -3.41
C ARG A 45 -0.07 13.01 -2.07
N SER A 46 0.84 12.07 -1.86
CA SER A 46 1.67 12.02 -0.65
C SER A 46 2.56 13.25 -0.51
N ALA A 47 3.11 13.76 -1.61
CA ALA A 47 3.93 14.97 -1.59
C ALA A 47 3.09 16.22 -1.28
N LYS A 48 1.84 16.29 -1.76
CA LYS A 48 0.96 17.44 -1.59
C LYS A 48 0.28 17.47 -0.22
N ASP A 49 -0.33 16.36 0.18
CA ASP A 49 -1.31 16.31 1.27
C ASP A 49 -0.88 15.37 2.41
N ARG A 50 0.33 14.78 2.32
CA ARG A 50 0.88 13.78 3.28
C ARG A 50 -0.01 12.54 3.49
N VAL A 51 -0.88 12.23 2.52
CA VAL A 51 -1.75 11.05 2.53
C VAL A 51 -1.35 10.05 1.45
N GLY A 52 -1.60 8.77 1.71
CA GLY A 52 -1.43 7.71 0.71
C GLY A 52 -0.05 7.07 0.70
N THR A 53 0.84 7.41 1.64
CA THR A 53 2.15 6.76 1.80
C THR A 53 2.00 5.26 2.09
N TYR A 54 1.04 4.88 2.95
CA TYR A 54 0.69 3.48 3.17
C TYR A 54 0.18 2.82 1.88
N GLY A 55 -0.64 3.54 1.11
CA GLY A 55 -1.16 3.07 -0.17
C GLY A 55 -0.06 2.76 -1.18
N VAL A 56 1.01 3.56 -1.22
CA VAL A 56 2.16 3.29 -2.09
C VAL A 56 2.84 1.97 -1.69
N ALA A 57 3.12 1.78 -0.39
CA ALA A 57 3.70 0.53 0.11
C ALA A 57 2.82 -0.67 -0.25
N PHE A 58 1.52 -0.53 -0.04
CA PHE A 58 0.52 -1.56 -0.33
C PHE A 58 0.54 -2.01 -1.81
N VAL A 59 0.69 -1.08 -2.76
CA VAL A 59 0.83 -1.45 -4.19
C VAL A 59 2.17 -2.15 -4.46
N TYR A 60 3.27 -1.71 -3.85
CA TYR A 60 4.57 -2.38 -3.99
C TYR A 60 4.57 -3.81 -3.44
N VAL A 61 3.83 -4.09 -2.37
CA VAL A 61 3.64 -5.48 -1.90
C VAL A 61 2.94 -6.33 -2.95
N GLY A 62 1.90 -5.78 -3.60
CA GLY A 62 1.22 -6.46 -4.70
C GLY A 62 2.13 -6.75 -5.91
N LEU A 63 3.17 -5.94 -6.12
CA LEU A 63 4.19 -6.14 -7.15
C LEU A 63 5.31 -7.11 -6.75
N GLY A 64 5.33 -7.56 -5.49
CA GLY A 64 6.44 -8.34 -4.93
C GLY A 64 7.72 -7.54 -4.68
N GLU A 65 7.68 -6.21 -4.82
CA GLU A 65 8.84 -5.32 -4.62
C GLU A 65 9.00 -4.97 -3.12
N LYS A 66 9.39 -5.95 -2.31
CA LYS A 66 9.40 -5.86 -0.82
C LYS A 66 10.23 -4.70 -0.29
N ASP A 67 11.43 -4.46 -0.83
CA ASP A 67 12.31 -3.40 -0.32
C ASP A 67 11.68 -2.02 -0.49
N ARG A 68 11.08 -1.77 -1.66
CA ARG A 68 10.33 -0.54 -1.89
C ARG A 68 9.09 -0.45 -1.02
N ALA A 69 8.42 -1.56 -0.76
CA ALA A 69 7.30 -1.57 0.18
C ALA A 69 7.74 -1.11 1.57
N PHE A 70 8.87 -1.61 2.08
CA PHE A 70 9.43 -1.18 3.36
C PHE A 70 9.84 0.29 3.37
N ASP A 71 10.49 0.79 2.32
CA ASP A 71 10.84 2.21 2.23
C ASP A 71 9.60 3.11 2.38
N TRP A 72 8.46 2.69 1.81
CA TRP A 72 7.21 3.41 1.91
C TRP A 72 6.48 3.19 3.23
N LEU A 73 6.60 2.02 3.87
CA LEU A 73 6.10 1.80 5.23
C LEU A 73 6.84 2.67 6.25
N GLU A 74 8.16 2.85 6.10
CA GLU A 74 8.94 3.76 6.93
C GLU A 74 8.51 5.21 6.76
N LYS A 75 8.23 5.64 5.52
CA LYS A 75 7.67 6.97 5.25
C LYS A 75 6.29 7.12 5.90
N ALA A 76 5.43 6.11 5.75
CA ALA A 76 4.10 6.09 6.35
C ALA A 76 4.17 6.20 7.88
N TYR A 77 5.13 5.51 8.50
CA TYR A 77 5.35 5.56 9.94
C TYR A 77 5.77 6.96 10.39
N LYS A 78 6.74 7.58 9.70
CA LYS A 78 7.23 8.93 10.02
C LYS A 78 6.16 10.01 9.91
N VAL A 79 5.20 9.87 9.00
CA VAL A 79 4.12 10.84 8.81
C VAL A 79 2.82 10.46 9.54
N HIS A 80 2.83 9.38 10.33
CA HIS A 80 1.65 8.84 11.01
C HIS A 80 0.46 8.63 10.06
N ASP A 81 0.72 8.03 8.89
CA ASP A 81 -0.32 7.76 7.89
C ASP A 81 -1.41 6.86 8.49
N LYS A 82 -2.66 7.30 8.37
CA LYS A 82 -3.82 6.62 8.94
C LYS A 82 -4.00 5.18 8.44
N GLY A 83 -3.50 4.86 7.24
CA GLY A 83 -3.58 3.51 6.68
C GLY A 83 -2.83 2.46 7.51
N LEU A 84 -1.84 2.88 8.31
CA LEU A 84 -1.09 1.98 9.19
C LEU A 84 -1.94 1.31 10.27
N VAL A 85 -3.15 1.79 10.54
CA VAL A 85 -4.10 1.11 11.45
C VAL A 85 -4.42 -0.33 10.98
N PHE A 86 -4.29 -0.61 9.68
CA PHE A 86 -4.59 -1.92 9.09
C PHE A 86 -3.35 -2.82 8.98
N ILE A 87 -2.16 -2.37 9.39
CA ILE A 87 -0.89 -3.07 9.11
C ILE A 87 -0.87 -4.52 9.60
N LYS A 88 -1.54 -4.82 10.73
CA LYS A 88 -1.61 -6.19 11.29
C LYS A 88 -2.71 -7.05 10.68
N THR A 89 -3.77 -6.45 10.14
CA THR A 89 -5.01 -7.14 9.77
C THR A 89 -5.15 -7.30 8.26
N ASP A 90 -4.46 -6.50 7.47
CA ASP A 90 -4.52 -6.54 6.02
C ASP A 90 -3.79 -7.79 5.46
N PRO A 91 -4.51 -8.74 4.83
CA PRO A 91 -3.89 -9.93 4.22
C PRO A 91 -2.97 -9.58 3.06
N ALA A 92 -3.08 -8.37 2.50
CA ALA A 92 -2.18 -7.96 1.43
C ALA A 92 -0.72 -7.91 1.89
N LEU A 93 -0.49 -7.68 3.19
CA LEU A 93 0.84 -7.58 3.80
C LEU A 93 1.40 -8.92 4.28
N ASP A 94 0.68 -10.03 4.10
CA ASP A 94 1.16 -11.37 4.44
C ASP A 94 2.58 -11.69 3.90
N PRO A 95 2.96 -11.27 2.68
CA PRO A 95 4.32 -11.47 2.18
C PRO A 95 5.44 -10.77 2.98
N LEU A 96 5.09 -9.79 3.82
CA LEU A 96 6.02 -9.04 4.66
C LEU A 96 6.06 -9.54 6.11
N ARG A 97 5.06 -10.30 6.58
CA ARG A 97 4.90 -10.62 8.01
C ARG A 97 6.08 -11.36 8.62
N SER A 98 6.76 -12.21 7.85
CA SER A 98 7.95 -12.97 8.30
C SER A 98 9.26 -12.19 8.21
N ASP A 99 9.26 -10.99 7.61
CA ASP A 99 10.46 -10.16 7.48
C ASP A 99 10.77 -9.45 8.81
N PRO A 100 12.02 -9.49 9.31
CA PRO A 100 12.39 -8.82 10.56
C PRO A 100 12.08 -7.32 10.58
N ARG A 101 12.14 -6.64 9.43
CA ARG A 101 11.80 -5.20 9.31
C ARG A 101 10.34 -4.93 9.65
N PHE A 102 9.45 -5.87 9.35
CA PHE A 102 8.03 -5.76 9.68
C PHE A 102 7.81 -5.89 11.18
N GLN A 103 8.46 -6.86 11.83
CA GLN A 103 8.39 -7.03 13.28
C GLN A 103 8.95 -5.81 14.02
N ASP A 104 10.06 -5.27 13.51
CA ASP A 104 10.65 -4.06 14.06
C ASP A 104 9.71 -2.84 13.95
N LEU A 105 9.09 -2.64 12.79
CA LEU A 105 8.10 -1.59 12.58
C LEU A 105 6.92 -1.71 13.55
N LEU A 106 6.38 -2.92 13.75
CA LEU A 106 5.28 -3.16 14.68
C LEU A 106 5.64 -2.81 16.13
N ARG A 107 6.87 -3.14 16.57
CA ARG A 107 7.38 -2.75 17.90
C ARG A 107 7.45 -1.24 18.04
N ARG A 108 7.99 -0.54 17.03
CA ARG A 108 8.07 0.93 17.00
C ARG A 108 6.70 1.61 16.97
N MET A 109 5.67 0.92 16.48
CA MET A 109 4.28 1.36 16.54
C MET A 109 3.58 1.03 17.88
N ASN A 110 4.29 0.41 18.83
CA ASN A 110 3.77 0.00 20.14
C ASN A 110 2.57 -0.95 20.06
N PHE A 111 2.51 -1.81 19.04
CA PHE A 111 1.53 -2.88 19.01
C PHE A 111 1.94 -4.00 19.98
N PRO A 112 1.00 -4.58 20.75
CA PRO A 112 1.30 -5.77 21.56
C PRO A 112 1.73 -6.91 20.64
N LEU A 113 2.87 -7.53 20.95
CA LEU A 113 3.44 -8.66 20.22
C LEU A 113 2.70 -9.96 20.57
#